data_AF-A0A4P5SV55-F1
#
_entry.id   AF-A0A4P5SV55-F1
#
_cell.length_a   1.000
_cell.length_b   1.000
_cell.length_c   1.000
_cell.angle_alpha   90.00
_cell.angle_beta   90.00
_cell.angle_gamma   90.00
#
_symmetry.space_group_name_H-M   'P 1'
#
loop_
_entity.id
_entity.type
_entity.pdbx_description
1 polymer ?
#
loop_
_entity_poly.entity_id
_entity_poly.type
_entity_poly.pdbx_seq_one_letter_code
_entity_poly.pdbx_strand_id
1 'polypeptide(L)'
;MLQASVKGKLPLSRAEEVEKVKMNVLAKAVVSARITEKLTQGLSPVSLKVIDESHHHAGHGHHHPEGETHFRVEVISEKFDGKSRIDRHRLINGLLAEELAHRVHALAISAWTPKEKSSL
;
A
#
# COMPACT_ATOMS: atom_id res chain seq x y z
N MET A 1 12.14 18.58 53.21
CA MET A 1 11.47 19.01 51.96
C MET A 1 12.23 18.40 50.79
N LEU A 2 11.64 17.44 50.08
CA LEU A 2 12.26 16.76 48.94
C LEU A 2 11.66 17.35 47.65
N GLN A 3 12.45 18.03 46.83
CA GLN A 3 11.98 18.48 45.51
C GLN A 3 12.20 17.36 44.49
N ALA A 4 11.11 16.91 43.88
CA ALA A 4 11.12 15.99 42.74
C ALA A 4 11.57 16.75 41.48
N SER A 5 12.72 16.36 40.92
CA SER A 5 13.21 16.84 39.64
C SER A 5 12.37 16.21 38.51
N VAL A 6 11.39 16.96 38.00
CA VAL A 6 10.69 16.60 36.77
C VAL A 6 11.66 16.82 35.61
N LYS A 7 12.35 15.77 35.19
CA LYS A 7 13.11 15.75 33.93
C LYS A 7 12.13 15.80 32.76
N GLY A 8 11.62 16.99 32.44
CA GLY A 8 10.89 17.23 31.20
C GLY A 8 11.83 17.04 30.02
N LYS A 9 11.57 16.05 29.18
CA LYS A 9 12.25 15.91 27.87
C LYS A 9 12.03 17.22 27.11
N LEU A 10 13.10 17.89 26.67
CA LEU A 10 12.95 19.08 25.84
C LEU A 10 12.12 18.75 24.59
N PRO A 11 11.20 19.64 24.16
CA PRO A 11 10.46 19.44 22.93
C PRO A 11 11.43 19.40 21.75
N LEU A 12 11.13 18.51 20.80
CA LEU A 12 11.91 18.37 19.56
C LEU A 12 11.89 19.69 18.78
N SER A 13 12.98 20.00 18.08
CA SER A 13 13.01 21.14 17.18
C SER A 13 12.08 20.93 15.98
N ARG A 14 11.70 22.04 15.34
CA ARG A 14 10.90 22.04 14.10
C ARG A 14 11.50 21.13 13.00
N ALA A 15 12.82 21.10 12.89
CA ALA A 15 13.52 20.26 11.91
C ALA A 15 13.44 18.77 12.27
N GLU A 16 13.60 18.43 13.55
CA GLU A 16 13.46 17.06 14.06
C GLU A 16 12.00 16.56 13.97
N GLU A 17 11.01 17.44 14.16
CA GLU A 17 9.60 17.11 13.94
C GLU A 17 9.33 16.79 12.46
N VAL A 18 9.86 17.60 11.53
CA VAL A 18 9.70 17.35 10.08
C VAL A 18 10.37 16.04 9.67
N GLU A 19 11.57 15.76 10.18
CA GLU A 19 12.30 14.53 9.87
C GLU A 19 11.59 13.30 10.44
N LYS A 20 11.07 13.40 11.66
CA LYS A 20 10.24 12.34 12.28
C LYS A 20 8.95 12.10 11.51
N VAL A 21 8.29 13.16 11.03
CA VAL A 21 7.08 13.05 10.19
C VAL A 21 7.42 12.37 8.86
N LYS A 22 8.52 12.74 8.19
CA LYS A 22 8.98 12.08 6.97
C LYS A 22 9.29 10.60 7.21
N MET A 23 10.01 10.27 8.29
CA MET A 23 10.30 8.88 8.65
C MET A 23 9.03 8.08 8.93
N ASN A 24 8.02 8.67 9.60
CA ASN A 24 6.73 8.03 9.81
C ASN A 24 5.94 7.84 8.51
N VAL A 25 5.99 8.81 7.59
CA VAL A 25 5.34 8.69 6.27
C VAL A 25 6.03 7.60 5.44
N LEU A 26 7.36 7.54 5.45
CA LEU A 26 8.15 6.50 4.78
C LEU A 26 7.88 5.11 5.38
N ALA A 27 7.80 5.02 6.71
CA ALA A 27 7.47 3.77 7.41
C ALA A 27 6.03 3.29 7.16
N LYS A 28 5.08 4.21 6.95
CA LYS A 28 3.67 3.92 6.67
C LYS A 28 3.37 3.62 5.20
N ALA A 29 4.36 3.74 4.32
CA ALA A 29 4.21 3.48 2.88
C ALA A 29 5.06 2.29 2.40
N VAL A 30 5.62 1.50 3.34
CA VAL A 30 6.55 0.42 3.01
C VAL A 30 5.86 -0.68 2.21
N VAL A 31 4.64 -1.06 2.58
CA VAL A 31 3.89 -2.11 1.87
C VAL A 31 3.40 -1.60 0.51
N SER A 32 2.87 -0.38 0.46
CA SER A 32 2.45 0.26 -0.79
C SER A 32 3.60 0.36 -1.80
N ALA A 33 4.80 0.72 -1.33
CA ALA A 33 6.00 0.77 -2.15
C ALA A 33 6.38 -0.62 -2.71
N ARG A 34 6.36 -1.67 -1.88
CA ARG A 34 6.63 -3.06 -2.32
C ARG A 34 5.62 -3.55 -3.34
N ILE A 35 4.31 -3.30 -3.11
CA ILE A 35 3.26 -3.62 -4.08
C ILE A 35 3.53 -2.92 -5.40
N THR A 36 3.85 -1.62 -5.34
CA THR A 36 4.14 -0.82 -6.53
C THR A 36 5.33 -1.38 -7.31
N GLU A 37 6.41 -1.72 -6.62
CA GLU A 37 7.62 -2.28 -7.23
C GLU A 37 7.34 -3.64 -7.90
N LYS A 38 6.76 -4.59 -7.16
CA LYS A 38 6.47 -5.94 -7.66
C LYS A 38 5.52 -5.92 -8.86
N LEU A 39 4.47 -5.10 -8.82
CA LEU A 39 3.56 -4.97 -9.95
C LEU A 39 4.21 -4.26 -11.14
N THR A 40 5.04 -3.25 -10.91
CA THR A 40 5.79 -2.57 -11.98
C THR A 40 6.73 -3.54 -12.69
N GLN A 41 7.52 -4.32 -11.94
CA GLN A 41 8.46 -5.29 -12.51
C GLN A 41 7.72 -6.47 -13.17
N GLY A 42 6.71 -7.02 -12.49
CA GLY A 42 5.99 -8.21 -12.94
C GLY A 42 5.07 -7.96 -14.13
N LEU A 43 4.52 -6.74 -14.27
CA LEU A 43 3.50 -6.44 -15.28
C LEU A 43 3.92 -5.41 -16.32
N SER A 44 4.99 -4.64 -16.08
CA SER A 44 5.42 -3.53 -16.93
C SER A 44 4.23 -2.65 -17.37
N PRO A 45 3.46 -2.13 -16.41
CA PRO A 45 2.18 -1.49 -16.70
C PRO A 45 2.36 -0.16 -17.41
N VAL A 46 1.41 0.16 -18.29
CA VAL A 46 1.27 1.50 -18.87
C VAL A 46 0.73 2.49 -17.82
N SER A 47 -0.08 1.98 -16.88
CA SER A 47 -0.56 2.76 -15.73
C SER A 47 -0.76 1.84 -14.52
N LEU A 48 -0.35 2.33 -13.35
CA LEU A 48 -0.50 1.65 -12.08
C LEU A 48 -0.93 2.65 -11.01
N LYS A 49 -1.98 2.33 -10.27
CA LYS A 49 -2.34 2.99 -9.02
C LYS A 49 -2.43 1.97 -7.91
N VAL A 50 -1.81 2.29 -6.77
CA VAL A 50 -1.86 1.51 -5.54
C VAL A 50 -2.40 2.44 -4.45
N ILE A 51 -3.55 2.09 -3.89
CA ILE A 51 -4.31 2.95 -2.97
C ILE A 51 -4.52 2.19 -1.66
N ASP A 52 -4.06 2.77 -0.56
CA ASP A 52 -4.32 2.25 0.80
C ASP A 52 -5.73 2.69 1.27
N GLU A 53 -6.63 1.72 1.35
CA GLU A 53 -8.03 1.89 1.77
C GLU A 53 -8.24 1.47 3.24
N SER A 54 -7.16 1.18 3.99
CA SER A 54 -7.24 0.67 5.37
C SER A 54 -8.02 1.56 6.34
N HIS A 55 -8.03 2.87 6.09
CA HIS A 55 -8.76 3.84 6.91
C HIS A 55 -10.29 3.68 6.81
N HIS A 56 -10.82 3.15 5.70
CA HIS A 56 -12.26 2.85 5.55
C HIS A 56 -12.71 1.69 6.44
N HIS A 57 -11.77 0.90 6.96
CA HIS A 57 -12.01 -0.28 7.79
C HIS A 57 -11.45 -0.11 9.21
N ALA A 58 -11.07 1.11 9.60
CA ALA A 58 -10.67 1.42 10.96
C ALA A 58 -11.83 1.11 11.93
N GLY A 59 -11.58 0.24 12.91
CA GLY A 59 -12.58 -0.18 13.91
C GLY A 59 -13.35 -1.47 13.62
N HIS A 60 -13.09 -2.14 12.49
CA HIS A 60 -13.61 -3.49 12.19
C HIS A 60 -12.49 -4.54 12.17
N GLY A 61 -12.85 -5.84 12.16
CA GLY A 61 -11.89 -6.95 12.26
C GLY A 61 -10.76 -6.88 11.22
N HIS A 62 -9.53 -7.18 11.65
CA HIS A 62 -8.27 -7.12 10.86
C HIS A 62 -7.74 -5.73 10.49
N HIS A 63 -8.19 -4.66 11.15
CA HIS A 63 -7.49 -3.37 11.07
C HIS A 63 -6.12 -3.44 11.77
N HIS A 64 -5.11 -2.79 11.18
CA HIS A 64 -3.85 -2.48 11.86
C HIS A 64 -3.81 -0.96 12.11
N PRO A 65 -3.43 -0.49 13.30
CA PRO A 65 -3.45 0.94 13.63
C PRO A 65 -2.54 1.79 12.72
N GLU A 66 -1.56 1.15 12.08
CA GLU A 66 -0.65 1.79 11.13
C GLU A 66 -1.17 1.82 9.68
N GLY A 67 -2.31 1.20 9.37
CA GLY A 67 -2.81 1.06 7.99
C GLY A 67 -2.09 -0.05 7.20
N GLU A 68 -2.12 0.07 5.87
CA GLU A 68 -1.54 -0.89 4.92
C GLU A 68 -2.06 -2.35 5.06
N THR A 69 -3.34 -2.54 5.38
CA THR A 69 -4.00 -3.86 5.41
C THR A 69 -5.03 -4.06 4.30
N HIS A 70 -5.60 -3.00 3.75
CA HIS A 70 -6.57 -3.08 2.65
C HIS A 70 -6.09 -2.20 1.49
N PHE A 71 -5.93 -2.81 0.31
CA PHE A 71 -5.45 -2.11 -0.86
C PHE A 71 -6.42 -2.23 -2.03
N ARG A 72 -6.45 -1.18 -2.85
CA ARG A 72 -6.95 -1.23 -4.22
C ARG A 72 -5.80 -1.05 -5.18
N VAL A 73 -5.75 -1.92 -6.20
CA VAL A 73 -4.83 -1.80 -7.32
C VAL A 73 -5.60 -1.65 -8.62
N GLU A 74 -5.26 -0.60 -9.36
CA GLU A 74 -5.74 -0.37 -10.73
C GLU A 74 -4.54 -0.50 -11.66
N VAL A 75 -4.57 -1.50 -12.55
CA VAL A 75 -3.43 -1.83 -13.41
C VAL A 75 -3.86 -1.89 -14.87
N ILE A 76 -3.11 -1.21 -15.73
CA ILE A 76 -3.25 -1.29 -17.18
C ILE A 76 -1.97 -1.87 -17.76
N SER A 77 -2.06 -3.04 -18.40
CA SER A 77 -0.89 -3.74 -18.97
C SER A 77 -1.28 -4.65 -20.14
N GLU A 78 -0.42 -4.71 -21.16
CA GLU A 78 -0.54 -5.66 -22.28
C GLU A 78 -0.45 -7.13 -21.82
N LYS A 79 0.16 -7.41 -20.65
CA LYS A 79 0.24 -8.78 -20.12
C LYS A 79 -1.13 -9.38 -19.77
N PHE A 80 -2.18 -8.59 -19.75
CA PHE A 80 -3.55 -9.05 -19.54
C PHE A 80 -4.27 -9.46 -20.82
N ASP A 81 -3.66 -9.27 -22.00
CA ASP A 81 -4.27 -9.64 -23.27
C ASP A 81 -4.55 -11.14 -23.33
N GLY A 82 -5.72 -11.48 -23.87
CA GLY A 82 -6.25 -12.85 -23.91
C GLY A 82 -6.53 -13.50 -22.54
N LYS A 83 -6.33 -12.82 -21.41
CA LYS A 83 -6.56 -13.38 -20.07
C LYS A 83 -7.97 -13.09 -19.57
N SER A 84 -8.61 -14.12 -18.99
CA SER A 84 -9.87 -13.94 -18.28
C SER A 84 -9.68 -13.06 -17.04
N ARG A 85 -10.77 -12.50 -16.51
CA ARG A 85 -10.73 -11.74 -15.24
C ARG A 85 -10.06 -12.54 -14.11
N ILE A 86 -10.37 -13.84 -13.99
CA ILE A 86 -9.81 -14.70 -12.95
C ILE A 86 -8.30 -14.86 -13.14
N ASP A 87 -7.84 -15.05 -14.38
CA ASP A 87 -6.40 -15.23 -14.65
C ASP A 87 -5.60 -13.95 -14.36
N ARG A 88 -6.18 -12.77 -14.63
CA ARG A 88 -5.57 -11.48 -14.27
C ARG A 88 -5.43 -11.34 -12.76
N HIS A 89 -6.48 -11.69 -12.02
CA HIS A 89 -6.45 -11.67 -10.55
C HIS A 89 -5.44 -12.66 -9.99
N ARG A 90 -5.36 -13.88 -10.54
CA ARG A 90 -4.36 -14.90 -10.16
C ARG A 90 -2.94 -14.41 -10.40
N LEU A 91 -2.69 -13.76 -11.54
CA LEU A 91 -1.38 -13.19 -11.85
C LEU A 91 -0.97 -12.12 -10.83
N ILE A 92 -1.86 -11.18 -10.52
CA ILE A 92 -1.60 -10.13 -9.53
C ILE A 92 -1.41 -10.72 -8.12
N ASN A 93 -2.30 -11.62 -7.69
CA ASN A 93 -2.17 -12.28 -6.38
C ASN A 93 -0.88 -13.10 -6.27
N GLY A 94 -0.45 -13.74 -7.36
CA GLY A 94 0.82 -14.48 -7.39
C GLY A 94 2.03 -13.56 -7.21
N LEU A 95 2.03 -12.39 -7.85
CA LEU A 95 3.09 -11.39 -7.69
C LEU A 95 3.14 -10.82 -6.26
N LEU A 96 2.00 -10.77 -5.57
CA LEU A 96 1.85 -10.19 -4.23
C LEU A 96 1.64 -11.24 -3.13
N ALA A 97 2.03 -12.50 -3.39
CA ALA A 97 1.74 -13.61 -2.50
C ALA A 97 2.32 -13.42 -1.08
N GLU A 98 3.53 -12.86 -0.98
CA GLU A 98 4.19 -12.58 0.30
C GLU A 98 3.44 -11.50 1.10
N GLU A 99 3.05 -10.41 0.43
CA GLU A 99 2.30 -9.32 1.05
C GLU A 99 0.95 -9.81 1.58
N LEU A 100 0.24 -10.62 0.78
CA LEU A 100 -1.06 -11.21 1.12
C LEU A 100 -0.96 -12.27 2.22
N ALA A 101 0.17 -12.96 2.34
CA ALA A 101 0.39 -13.96 3.39
C ALA A 101 0.65 -13.31 4.77
N HIS A 102 1.07 -12.05 4.81
CA HIS A 102 1.60 -11.45 6.05
C HIS A 102 0.89 -10.15 6.48
N ARG A 103 0.77 -9.15 5.61
CA ARG A 103 0.40 -7.79 6.01
C ARG A 103 -0.90 -7.31 5.35
N VAL A 104 -1.13 -7.68 4.10
CA VAL A 104 -2.32 -7.29 3.34
C VAL A 104 -3.44 -8.29 3.59
N HIS A 105 -4.54 -7.82 4.18
CA HIS A 105 -5.73 -8.62 4.43
C HIS A 105 -6.63 -8.71 3.19
N ALA A 106 -6.81 -7.60 2.47
CA ALA A 106 -7.70 -7.54 1.32
C ALA A 106 -7.08 -6.74 0.16
N LEU A 107 -7.33 -7.22 -1.06
CA LEU A 107 -6.87 -6.60 -2.29
C LEU A 107 -8.02 -6.51 -3.31
N ALA A 108 -8.50 -5.29 -3.55
CA ALA A 108 -9.41 -4.99 -4.65
C ALA A 108 -8.60 -4.80 -5.94
N ILE A 109 -8.96 -5.56 -6.98
CA ILE A 109 -8.21 -5.58 -8.24
C ILE A 109 -9.10 -5.09 -9.38
N SER A 110 -8.59 -4.10 -10.11
CA SER A 110 -9.09 -3.73 -11.44
C SER A 110 -7.94 -3.81 -12.45
N ALA A 111 -8.09 -4.66 -13.46
CA ALA A 111 -7.00 -4.99 -14.38
C ALA A 111 -7.51 -4.99 -15.84
N TRP A 112 -6.88 -4.17 -16.68
CA TRP A 112 -7.29 -3.96 -18.08
C TRP A 112 -6.11 -3.98 -19.04
N THR A 113 -6.35 -4.35 -20.29
CA THR A 113 -5.41 -4.03 -21.37
C THR A 113 -5.50 -2.54 -21.73
N PRO A 114 -4.47 -1.95 -22.35
CA PRO A 114 -4.57 -0.59 -22.88
C PRO A 114 -5.74 -0.42 -23.85
N LYS A 115 -6.00 -1.43 -24.69
CA LYS A 115 -7.13 -1.46 -25.62
C LYS A 115 -8.47 -1.36 -24.88
N GLU A 116 -8.69 -2.18 -23.85
CA GLU A 116 -9.92 -2.16 -23.06
C GLU A 116 -10.13 -0.80 -22.36
N LYS A 117 -9.07 -0.20 -21.80
CA LYS A 117 -9.20 1.09 -21.12
C LYS A 117 -9.50 2.24 -22.06
N SER A 118 -8.95 2.21 -23.28
CA SER A 118 -9.21 3.25 -24.28
C SER A 118 -10.65 3.27 -24.81
N SER A 119 -11.40 2.18 -24.61
CA SER A 119 -12.78 2.01 -25.06
C SER A 119 -13.82 2.22 -23.95
N LEU A 120 -13.39 2.61 -22.75
CA LEU A 120 -14.22 2.95 -21.59
C LEU A 120 -14.22 4.46 -21.35
#